data_AF-A0A2N6EIE9-F1
#
_entry.id   AF-A0A2N6EIE9-F1
#
_cell.length_a   1.000
_cell.length_b   1.000
_cell.length_c   1.000
_cell.angle_alpha   90.00
_cell.angle_beta   90.00
_cell.angle_gamma   90.00
#
_symmetry.space_group_name_H-M   'P 1'
#
loop_
_entity.id
_entity.type
_entity.pdbx_description
1 polymer ?
#
loop_
_entity_poly.entity_id
_entity_poly.type
_entity_poly.pdbx_seq_one_letter_code
_entity_poly.pdbx_strand_id
1 'polypeptide(L)'
;MKGPVSIYGIAELNRRAEEATLKVRGELSRIGCCPETIKVSRQGIYMLMQYCYQVILADPYEVLMILKKTPVGLSETEVWERINRNVRKIKRQNLKLSKWAIGSLALMILGTFLMLFLSRT
;
A
#
# COMPACT_ATOMS: atom_id res chain seq x y z
N MET A 1 -22.25 -8.37 -0.21
CA MET A 1 -22.27 -7.48 -1.40
C MET A 1 -21.51 -6.21 -1.05
N LYS A 2 -20.40 -5.88 -1.73
CA LYS A 2 -19.82 -4.53 -1.60
C LYS A 2 -20.75 -3.59 -2.38
N GLY A 3 -21.47 -2.71 -1.67
CA GLY A 3 -22.38 -1.74 -2.29
C GLY A 3 -21.64 -0.89 -3.33
N PRO A 4 -22.36 -0.27 -4.29
CA PRO A 4 -21.74 0.56 -5.31
C PRO A 4 -20.92 1.65 -4.62
N VAL A 5 -19.61 1.68 -4.88
CA VAL A 5 -18.77 2.80 -4.45
C VAL A 5 -19.31 4.01 -5.21
N SER A 6 -19.94 4.93 -4.49
CA SER A 6 -20.50 6.13 -5.11
C SER A 6 -19.38 6.91 -5.80
N ILE A 7 -19.71 7.63 -6.87
CA ILE A 7 -18.77 8.52 -7.58
C ILE A 7 -18.06 9.45 -6.58
N TYR A 8 -18.78 9.88 -5.53
CA TYR A 8 -18.24 10.64 -4.41
C TYR A 8 -17.15 9.88 -3.62
N GLY A 9 -17.35 8.59 -3.34
CA GLY A 9 -16.33 7.76 -2.68
C GLY A 9 -15.06 7.62 -3.52
N ILE A 10 -15.19 7.48 -4.84
CA ILE A 10 -14.04 7.41 -5.75
C ILE A 10 -13.31 8.77 -5.79
N ALA A 11 -14.05 9.88 -5.85
CA ALA A 11 -13.49 11.22 -5.84
C ALA A 11 -12.73 11.51 -4.53
N GLU A 12 -13.29 11.14 -3.37
CA GLU A 12 -12.66 11.35 -2.07
C GLU A 12 -11.39 10.48 -1.91
N LEU A 13 -11.40 9.24 -2.40
CA LEU A 13 -10.20 8.39 -2.42
C LEU A 13 -9.08 9.02 -3.26
N ASN A 14 -9.41 9.58 -4.43
CA ASN A 14 -8.42 10.27 -5.27
C ASN A 14 -7.90 11.54 -4.60
N ARG A 15 -8.78 12.35 -3.98
CA ARG A 15 -8.39 13.57 -3.25
C ARG A 15 -7.40 13.26 -2.13
N ARG A 16 -7.66 12.20 -1.35
CA ARG A 16 -6.77 11.73 -0.27
C ARG A 16 -5.43 11.23 -0.79
N ALA A 17 -5.44 10.44 -1.87
CA ALA A 17 -4.21 9.95 -2.48
C ALA A 17 -3.33 11.10 -3.02
N GLU A 18 -3.95 12.12 -3.60
CA GLU A 18 -3.26 13.33 -4.05
C GLU A 18 -2.61 14.08 -2.89
N GLU A 19 -3.36 14.35 -1.83
CA GLU A 19 -2.86 15.00 -0.62
C GLU A 19 -1.67 14.24 -0.01
N ALA A 20 -1.77 12.90 0.07
CA ALA A 20 -0.71 12.06 0.57
C ALA A 20 0.53 12.06 -0.34
N THR A 21 0.35 12.07 -1.67
CA THR A 21 1.45 12.14 -2.65
C THR A 21 2.24 13.45 -2.52
N LEU A 22 1.53 14.57 -2.31
CA LEU A 22 2.17 15.86 -2.04
C LEU A 22 2.98 15.83 -0.73
N LYS A 23 2.43 15.23 0.32
CA LYS A 23 3.14 15.04 1.59
C LYS A 23 4.39 14.16 1.43
N VAL A 24 4.34 13.12 0.61
CA VAL A 24 5.53 12.30 0.29
C VAL A 24 6.63 13.14 -0.34
N ARG A 25 6.31 14.01 -1.32
CA ARG A 25 7.30 14.91 -1.92
C ARG A 25 7.92 15.87 -0.89
N GLY A 26 7.10 16.40 0.01
CA GLY A 26 7.55 17.23 1.13
C GLY A 26 8.51 16.49 2.06
N GLU A 27 8.20 15.25 2.43
CA GLU A 27 9.06 14.43 3.29
C GLU A 27 10.37 14.03 2.62
N LEU A 28 10.37 13.71 1.32
CA LEU A 28 11.59 13.46 0.56
C LEU A 28 12.50 14.69 0.56
N SER A 29 11.91 15.87 0.37
CA SER A 29 12.64 17.14 0.43
C SER A 29 13.20 17.40 1.83
N ARG A 30 12.42 17.13 2.89
CA ARG A 30 12.86 17.25 4.30
C ARG A 30 14.08 16.36 4.58
N ILE A 31 14.12 15.16 4.02
CA ILE A 31 15.23 14.22 4.23
C ILE A 31 16.49 14.65 3.47
N GLY A 32 16.34 15.46 2.41
CA GLY A 32 17.43 15.93 1.55
C GLY A 32 17.50 15.24 0.19
N CYS A 33 16.44 14.53 -0.22
CA CYS A 33 16.39 13.90 -1.55
C CYS A 33 16.04 14.91 -2.64
N CYS A 34 16.74 14.83 -3.77
CA CYS A 34 16.46 15.61 -4.96
C CYS A 34 15.25 15.04 -5.71
N PRO A 35 14.26 15.88 -6.10
CA PRO A 35 13.09 15.43 -6.85
C PRO A 35 13.43 14.92 -8.26
N GLU A 36 14.58 15.31 -8.82
CA GLU A 36 15.03 14.82 -10.12
C GLU A 36 15.60 13.40 -10.04
N THR A 37 16.12 13.02 -8.88
CA THR A 37 16.67 11.68 -8.65
C THR A 37 15.57 10.69 -8.27
N ILE A 38 14.75 11.02 -7.27
CA ILE A 38 13.59 10.22 -6.87
C ILE A 38 12.32 10.89 -7.40
N LYS A 39 11.92 10.47 -8.60
CA LYS A 39 10.74 11.01 -9.26
C LYS A 39 9.48 10.41 -8.66
N VAL A 40 8.52 11.26 -8.35
CA VAL A 40 7.23 10.86 -7.76
C VAL A 40 6.10 11.39 -8.63
N SER A 41 5.26 10.50 -9.14
CA SER A 41 4.09 10.83 -9.96
C SER A 41 2.84 10.11 -9.46
N ARG A 42 1.67 10.69 -9.74
CA ARG A 42 0.38 10.10 -9.34
C ARG A 42 -0.10 9.14 -10.41
N GLN A 43 -0.63 7.99 -10.00
CA GLN A 43 -1.27 7.02 -10.88
C GLN A 43 -2.60 6.55 -10.25
N GLY A 44 -3.66 7.34 -10.45
CA GLY A 44 -4.95 7.15 -9.78
C GLY A 44 -4.83 7.33 -8.27
N ILE A 45 -5.31 6.34 -7.51
CA ILE A 45 -5.20 6.29 -6.04
C ILE A 45 -3.81 5.86 -5.55
N TYR A 46 -2.94 5.44 -6.46
CA TYR A 46 -1.57 5.03 -6.16
C TYR A 46 -0.56 6.08 -6.56
N MET A 47 0.66 5.89 -6.09
CA MET A 47 1.81 6.72 -6.41
C MET A 47 2.87 5.85 -7.09
N LEU A 48 3.35 6.33 -8.24
CA LEU A 48 4.47 5.76 -8.97
C LEU A 48 5.73 6.51 -8.54
N MET A 49 6.69 5.78 -7.97
CA MET A 49 8.02 6.31 -7.66
C MET A 49 9.05 5.67 -8.58
N GLN A 50 10.01 6.47 -9.03
CA GLN A 50 11.11 6.02 -9.88
C GLN A 50 12.44 6.54 -9.34
N TYR A 51 13.45 5.67 -9.34
CA TYR A 51 14.83 5.99 -9.03
C TYR A 51 15.72 5.18 -9.98
N CYS A 52 16.50 5.87 -10.80
CA CYS A 52 17.24 5.29 -11.93
C CYS A 52 16.30 4.43 -12.82
N TYR A 53 16.62 3.15 -13.01
CA TYR A 53 15.83 2.18 -13.77
C TYR A 53 14.79 1.42 -12.94
N GLN A 54 14.68 1.73 -11.64
CA GLN A 54 13.77 1.04 -10.73
C GLN A 54 12.47 1.83 -10.58
N VAL A 55 11.36 1.12 -10.62
CA VAL A 55 10.02 1.70 -10.49
C VAL A 55 9.24 0.92 -9.46
N ILE A 56 8.50 1.63 -8.61
CA ILE A 56 7.56 1.04 -7.66
C ILE A 56 6.22 1.75 -7.75
N LEU A 57 5.15 0.96 -7.77
CA LEU A 57 3.80 1.43 -7.54
C LEU A 57 3.44 1.13 -6.08
N ALA A 58 3.13 2.16 -5.30
CA ALA A 58 2.87 2.06 -3.87
C ALA A 58 1.68 2.92 -3.45
N ASP A 59 1.09 2.56 -2.30
CA ASP A 59 0.13 3.43 -1.62
C ASP A 59 0.88 4.64 -1.03
N PRO A 60 0.42 5.88 -1.28
CA PRO A 60 1.13 7.07 -0.80
C PRO A 60 1.18 7.18 0.73
N TYR A 61 0.20 6.64 1.47
CA TYR A 61 0.21 6.63 2.94
C TYR A 61 1.24 5.64 3.50
N GLU A 62 1.39 4.46 2.87
CA GLU A 62 2.43 3.50 3.27
C GLU A 62 3.82 4.12 3.14
N VAL A 63 4.09 4.78 2.01
CA VAL A 63 5.36 5.47 1.78
C VAL A 63 5.54 6.63 2.77
N LEU A 64 4.50 7.43 3.00
CA LEU A 64 4.54 8.55 3.94
C LEU A 64 4.92 8.08 5.36
N MET A 65 4.37 6.95 5.83
CA MET A 65 4.72 6.39 7.14
C MET A 65 6.18 5.92 7.22
N ILE A 66 6.73 5.39 6.12
CA ILE A 66 8.14 4.99 6.05
C ILE A 66 9.03 6.23 6.12
N LEU A 67 8.71 7.27 5.35
CA LEU A 67 9.50 8.50 5.28
C LEU A 67 9.49 9.29 6.58
N LYS A 68 8.35 9.37 7.28
CA LYS A 68 8.26 10.00 8.62
C LYS A 68 9.20 9.37 9.66
N LYS A 69 9.53 8.10 9.50
CA LYS A 69 10.47 7.36 10.38
C LYS A 69 11.91 7.37 9.87
N THR A 70 12.16 8.05 8.75
CA THR A 70 13.45 8.09 8.09
C THR A 70 14.21 9.35 8.52
N PRO A 71 15.43 9.19 9.08
CA PRO A 71 16.24 10.32 9.53
C PRO A 71 16.67 11.21 8.36
N VAL A 72 16.94 12.48 8.64
CA VAL A 72 17.46 13.45 7.67
C VAL A 72 18.93 13.15 7.36
N GLY A 73 19.37 13.47 6.14
CA GLY A 73 20.78 13.35 5.74
C GLY A 73 21.19 11.96 5.27
N LEU A 74 20.23 11.04 5.10
CA LEU A 74 20.49 9.77 4.41
C LEU A 74 20.69 10.01 2.91
N SER A 75 21.53 9.17 2.30
CA SER A 75 21.70 9.18 0.85
C SER A 75 20.40 8.77 0.15
N GLU A 76 20.20 9.27 -1.07
CA GLU A 76 19.02 8.95 -1.89
C GLU A 76 18.88 7.44 -2.12
N THR A 77 20.01 6.74 -2.30
CA THR A 77 20.07 5.29 -2.43
C THR A 77 19.52 4.58 -1.18
N GLU A 78 19.94 5.00 0.01
CA GLU A 78 19.46 4.40 1.27
C GLU A 78 17.98 4.66 1.51
N VAL A 79 17.52 5.88 1.21
CA VAL A 79 16.10 6.24 1.30
C VAL A 79 15.28 5.37 0.34
N TRP A 80 15.73 5.23 -0.91
CA TRP A 80 15.09 4.38 -1.91
C TRP A 80 15.04 2.92 -1.49
N GLU A 81 16.17 2.35 -1.04
CA GLU A 81 16.22 0.97 -0.57
C GLU A 81 15.29 0.73 0.61
N ARG A 82 15.23 1.68 1.56
CA ARG A 82 14.34 1.59 2.70
C ARG A 82 12.87 1.60 2.27
N ILE A 83 12.47 2.49 1.35
CA ILE A 83 11.12 2.50 0.79
C ILE A 83 10.83 1.15 0.10
N ASN A 84 11.67 0.75 -0.85
CA ASN A 84 11.47 -0.44 -1.67
C ASN A 84 11.37 -1.71 -0.81
N ARG A 85 12.23 -1.85 0.20
CA ARG A 85 12.24 -3.00 1.12
C ARG A 85 10.98 -3.05 1.98
N ASN A 86 10.54 -1.92 2.52
CA ASN A 86 9.33 -1.87 3.35
C ASN A 86 8.04 -2.05 2.54
N VAL A 87 7.92 -1.42 1.37
CA VAL A 87 6.77 -1.61 0.47
C VAL A 87 6.65 -3.07 0.04
N ARG A 88 7.76 -3.71 -0.34
CA ARG A 88 7.76 -5.15 -0.68
C ARG A 88 7.35 -6.02 0.51
N LYS A 89 7.78 -5.67 1.74
CA LYS A 89 7.38 -6.39 2.97
C LYS A 89 5.88 -6.26 3.21
N ILE A 90 5.32 -5.06 3.09
CA ILE A 90 3.88 -4.81 3.27
C ILE A 90 3.07 -5.58 2.23
N LYS A 91 3.47 -5.53 0.94
CA LYS A 91 2.83 -6.33 -0.12
C LYS A 91 2.83 -7.83 0.20
N ARG A 92 3.96 -8.38 0.67
CA ARG A 92 4.05 -9.78 1.08
C ARG A 92 3.16 -10.10 2.29
N GLN A 93 3.04 -9.19 3.26
CA GLN A 93 2.16 -9.36 4.42
C GLN A 93 0.68 -9.34 4.02
N ASN A 94 0.29 -8.40 3.16
CA ASN A 94 -1.09 -8.31 2.66
C ASN A 94 -1.49 -9.56 1.87
N LEU A 95 -0.58 -10.11 1.04
CA LEU A 95 -0.79 -11.38 0.34
C LEU A 95 -0.90 -12.58 1.29
N LYS A 96 -0.20 -12.57 2.42
CA LYS A 96 -0.36 -13.61 3.44
C LYS A 96 -1.72 -13.47 4.11
N LEU A 97 -2.06 -12.28 4.61
CA LEU A 97 -3.34 -12.03 5.28
C LEU A 97 -4.53 -12.41 4.40
N SER A 98 -4.49 -12.11 3.10
CA SER A 98 -5.55 -12.51 2.17
C SER A 98 -5.69 -14.03 2.07
N LYS A 99 -4.57 -14.79 2.06
CA LYS A 99 -4.59 -16.26 2.04
C LYS A 99 -5.16 -16.84 3.33
N TRP A 100 -4.81 -16.27 4.49
CA TRP A 100 -5.36 -16.70 5.79
C TRP A 100 -6.87 -16.45 5.88
N ALA A 101 -7.34 -15.29 5.39
CA ALA A 101 -8.76 -14.95 5.36
C ALA A 101 -9.57 -15.90 4.46
N ILE A 102 -9.01 -16.33 3.32
CA ILE A 102 -9.66 -17.31 2.45
C ILE A 102 -9.68 -18.70 3.12
N GLY A 103 -8.57 -19.10 3.75
CA GLY A 103 -8.47 -20.37 4.48
C GLY A 103 -9.48 -20.49 5.62
N SER A 104 -9.64 -19.42 6.42
CA SER A 104 -10.62 -19.41 7.52
C SER A 104 -12.06 -19.44 7.02
N LEU A 105 -12.37 -18.75 5.92
CA LEU A 105 -13.69 -18.80 5.31
C LEU A 105 -14.04 -20.20 4.79
N ALA A 106 -13.09 -20.87 4.12
CA ALA A 106 -13.27 -22.22 3.61
C ALA A 106 -13.52 -23.24 4.73
N LEU A 107 -12.80 -23.13 5.85
CA LEU A 107 -13.00 -23.95 7.05
C LEU A 107 -14.38 -23.73 7.70
N MET A 108 -14.84 -22.47 7.77
CA MET A 108 -16.17 -22.17 8.28
C MET A 108 -17.28 -22.74 7.40
N ILE A 109 -17.15 -22.64 6.07
CA ILE A 109 -18.11 -23.21 5.11
C ILE A 109 -18.13 -24.74 5.23
N LEU A 110 -16.97 -25.40 5.31
CA LEU A 110 -16.91 -26.85 5.46
C LEU A 110 -17.52 -27.32 6.80
N GLY A 111 -17.21 -26.61 7.89
CA GLY A 111 -17.75 -26.92 9.22
C GLY A 111 -19.27 -26.74 9.31
N THR A 112 -19.82 -25.69 8.69
CA THR A 112 -21.28 -25.51 8.60
C THR A 112 -21.93 -26.57 7.70
N PHE A 113 -21.29 -26.95 6.60
CA PHE A 113 -21.81 -28.00 5.72
C PHE A 113 -21.86 -29.36 6.43
N LEU A 114 -20.81 -29.72 7.18
CA LEU A 114 -20.77 -30.94 8.00
C LEU A 114 -21.84 -30.96 9.11
N MET A 115 -22.02 -29.84 9.82
CA MET A 115 -23.07 -29.71 10.85
C MET A 115 -24.48 -29.85 10.26
N LEU A 116 -24.72 -29.31 9.06
CA LEU A 116 -26.01 -29.45 8.36
C LEU A 116 -26.26 -30.88 7.85
N PHE A 117 -25.20 -31.61 7.51
CA PHE A 117 -25.31 -33.00 7.06
C PHE A 117 -25.57 -33.95 8.24
N LEU A 118 -24.84 -33.77 9.33
CA LEU A 118 -25.00 -34.57 10.56
C LEU A 118 -26.33 -34.35 11.28
N SER A 119 -26.97 -33.19 11.10
CA SER A 119 -28.29 -32.92 11.69
C SER A 119 -29.47 -33.47 10.89
N ARG A 120 -29.24 -34.04 9.69
CA ARG A 120 -30.26 -34.65 8.83
C ARG A 120 -30.24 -36.19 8.82
N THR A 121 -29.23 -36.81 9.41
CA THR A 121 -29.16 -38.26 9.70
C THR A 121 -29.60 -38.53 11.12
#